data_AF-A0A8J3VMW3-F1
#
_entry.id   AF-A0A8J3VMW3-F1
#
_cell.length_a   1.000
_cell.length_b   1.000
_cell.length_c   1.000
_cell.angle_alpha   90.00
_cell.angle_beta   90.00
_cell.angle_gamma   90.00
#
_symmetry.space_group_name_H-M   'P 1'
#
loop_
_entity.id
_entity.type
_entity.pdbx_description
1 polymer ?
#
loop_
_entity_poly.entity_id
_entity_poly.type
_entity_poly.pdbx_seq_one_letter_code
_entity_poly.pdbx_strand_id
1 'polypeptide(L)'
;MTMIVPTDSSAASGGEGRAAAVKRPLSGLESVATTIGAGLLAMAADLLPTVVGDGPMLSSDVHATLYSAARVLPGGDDCGRAHLVADQAEEMFAAYLVAAGETGPARSPRRAVRGWVTGAPMWAVAGGLRAAARYFCRPGAHQPL
;
A
#
# COMPACT_ATOMS: atom_id res chain seq x y z
N MET A 1 -20.88 -71.63 34.10
CA MET A 1 -19.86 -72.10 33.14
C MET A 1 -19.35 -70.86 32.41
N THR A 2 -18.28 -70.16 32.87
CA THR A 2 -16.83 -70.48 32.74
C THR A 2 -16.43 -70.50 31.25
N MET A 3 -15.54 -69.68 30.64
CA MET A 3 -14.48 -68.69 30.97
C MET A 3 -14.38 -67.63 29.81
N ILE A 4 -14.01 -66.33 29.98
CA ILE A 4 -12.66 -65.67 29.95
C ILE A 4 -11.63 -66.35 29.00
N VAL A 5 -10.85 -65.74 28.07
CA VAL A 5 -10.04 -64.50 27.99
C VAL A 5 -9.72 -64.15 26.49
N PRO A 6 -8.84 -63.19 26.09
CA PRO A 6 -9.18 -62.05 25.22
C PRO A 6 -8.35 -62.00 23.91
N THR A 7 -8.54 -60.95 23.11
CA THR A 7 -7.44 -60.43 22.28
C THR A 7 -7.53 -58.91 22.23
N ASP A 8 -6.57 -58.27 22.89
CA ASP A 8 -6.14 -56.91 22.62
C ASP A 8 -5.62 -56.79 21.20
N SER A 9 -5.97 -55.69 20.54
CA SER A 9 -5.05 -54.97 19.64
C SER A 9 -5.58 -53.55 19.44
N SER A 10 -5.11 -52.68 20.31
CA SER A 10 -5.03 -51.24 20.10
C SER A 10 -4.01 -50.95 18.99
N ALA A 11 -4.40 -50.18 17.98
CA ALA A 11 -3.50 -49.25 17.31
C ALA A 11 -4.33 -48.15 16.64
N ALA A 12 -4.06 -46.93 17.09
CA ALA A 12 -4.74 -45.69 16.76
C ALA A 12 -4.35 -45.13 15.38
N SER A 13 -5.04 -44.04 15.05
CA SER A 13 -4.50 -42.89 14.32
C SER A 13 -4.64 -42.91 12.79
N GLY A 14 -5.87 -42.72 12.33
CA GLY A 14 -6.14 -42.11 11.02
C GLY A 14 -6.19 -40.59 11.19
N GLY A 15 -5.02 -39.96 11.15
CA GLY A 15 -4.86 -38.53 11.34
C GLY A 15 -5.71 -37.70 10.37
N GLU A 16 -6.49 -36.79 10.95
CA GLU A 16 -7.09 -35.67 10.25
C GLU A 16 -5.97 -34.86 9.59
N GLY A 17 -5.80 -35.06 8.28
CA GLY A 17 -5.03 -34.18 7.41
C GLY A 17 -5.74 -32.85 7.22
N ARG A 18 -5.99 -32.12 8.33
CA ARG A 18 -6.18 -30.67 8.27
C ARG A 18 -4.84 -30.10 7.84
N ALA A 19 -4.70 -29.91 6.54
CA ALA A 19 -3.74 -28.97 5.99
C ALA A 19 -4.07 -27.60 6.57
N ALA A 20 -3.53 -27.32 7.76
CA ALA A 20 -3.36 -25.97 8.24
C ALA A 20 -2.53 -25.28 7.16
N ALA A 21 -3.20 -24.50 6.32
CA ALA A 21 -2.54 -23.55 5.44
C ALA A 21 -1.63 -22.71 6.33
N VAL A 22 -0.35 -23.06 6.34
CA VAL A 22 0.70 -22.27 6.95
C VAL A 22 0.61 -20.92 6.25
N LYS A 23 -0.03 -19.95 6.89
CA LYS A 23 0.06 -18.54 6.56
C LYS A 23 1.52 -18.16 6.75
N ARG A 24 2.35 -18.46 5.75
CA ARG A 24 3.68 -17.88 5.64
C ARG A 24 3.47 -16.36 5.72
N PRO A 25 4.20 -15.64 6.56
CA PRO A 25 4.03 -14.21 6.67
C PRO A 25 4.34 -13.59 5.30
N LEU A 26 3.38 -12.87 4.74
CA LEU A 26 3.53 -12.05 3.53
C LEU A 26 4.43 -10.83 3.76
N SER A 27 5.07 -10.73 4.93
CA SER A 27 5.82 -9.58 5.40
C SER A 27 6.91 -9.12 4.43
N GLY A 28 7.53 -10.05 3.68
CA GLY A 28 8.50 -9.71 2.64
C GLY A 28 7.89 -9.06 1.41
N LEU A 29 6.70 -9.49 0.98
CA LEU A 29 6.01 -8.93 -0.20
C LEU A 29 5.35 -7.59 0.12
N GLU A 30 4.79 -7.44 1.32
CA GLU A 30 4.28 -6.17 1.82
C GLU A 30 5.40 -5.14 1.92
N SER A 31 6.57 -5.52 2.47
CA SER A 31 7.74 -4.64 2.53
C SER A 31 8.23 -4.19 1.15
N VAL A 32 8.22 -5.08 0.15
CA VAL A 32 8.64 -4.74 -1.22
C VAL A 32 7.62 -3.81 -1.87
N ALA A 33 6.32 -4.11 -1.76
CA ALA A 33 5.26 -3.26 -2.30
C ALA A 33 5.29 -1.85 -1.67
N THR A 34 5.48 -1.77 -0.35
CA THR A 34 5.63 -0.49 0.36
C THR A 34 6.88 0.27 -0.10
N THR A 35 8.00 -0.41 -0.31
CA THR A 35 9.23 0.23 -0.81
C THR A 35 9.06 0.77 -2.23
N ILE A 36 8.43 0.00 -3.11
CA ILE A 36 8.10 0.43 -4.49
C ILE A 36 7.16 1.63 -4.45
N GLY A 37 6.10 1.57 -3.64
CA GLY A 37 5.15 2.67 -3.47
C GLY A 37 5.80 3.93 -2.91
N ALA A 38 6.70 3.81 -1.93
CA ALA A 38 7.45 4.92 -1.38
C ALA A 38 8.40 5.56 -2.41
N GLY A 39 9.10 4.74 -3.21
CA GLY A 39 9.90 5.23 -4.33
C GLY A 39 9.04 5.97 -5.37
N LEU A 40 7.84 5.47 -5.65
CA LEU A 40 6.91 6.10 -6.57
C LEU A 40 6.39 7.45 -6.06
N LEU A 41 6.08 7.57 -4.77
CA LEU A 41 5.70 8.85 -4.15
C LEU A 41 6.82 9.89 -4.28
N ALA A 42 8.08 9.49 -4.09
CA ALA A 42 9.22 10.39 -4.28
C ALA A 42 9.36 10.84 -5.74
N MET A 43 9.31 9.90 -6.70
CA MET A 43 9.37 10.24 -8.14
C MET A 43 8.22 11.15 -8.57
N ALA A 44 7.01 10.89 -8.08
CA ALA A 44 5.86 11.74 -8.38
C ALA A 44 6.07 13.17 -7.87
N ALA A 45 6.68 13.37 -6.70
CA ALA A 45 6.99 14.72 -6.22
C ALA A 45 7.92 15.50 -7.16
N ASP A 46 8.84 14.80 -7.84
CA ASP A 46 9.78 15.41 -8.78
C ASP A 46 9.15 15.65 -10.17
N LEU A 47 8.20 14.80 -10.59
CA LEU A 47 7.46 14.94 -11.85
C LEU A 47 6.32 15.96 -11.79
N LEU A 48 5.85 16.31 -10.58
CA LEU A 48 4.67 17.15 -10.39
C LEU A 48 4.69 18.47 -11.19
N PRO A 49 5.79 19.25 -11.22
CA PRO A 49 5.85 20.47 -12.02
C PRO A 49 5.70 20.23 -13.52
N THR A 50 6.22 19.10 -14.02
CA THR A 50 6.11 18.75 -15.44
C THR A 50 4.70 18.34 -15.83
N VAL A 51 3.96 17.67 -14.93
CA VAL A 51 2.59 17.20 -15.19
C VAL A 51 1.58 18.33 -15.04
N VAL A 52 1.71 19.18 -14.02
CA VAL A 52 0.80 20.32 -13.78
C VAL A 52 1.09 21.49 -14.72
N GLY A 53 2.37 21.71 -15.07
CA GLY A 53 2.81 22.89 -15.80
C GLY A 53 2.59 24.18 -15.01
N ASP A 54 2.30 25.27 -15.72
CA ASP A 54 2.08 26.60 -15.13
C ASP A 54 0.63 26.83 -14.65
N GLY A 55 -0.22 25.80 -14.75
CA GLY A 55 -1.64 25.86 -14.42
C GLY A 55 -1.95 25.75 -12.92
N PRO A 56 -3.20 26.06 -12.51
CA PRO A 56 -3.65 25.77 -11.17
C PRO A 56 -3.68 24.25 -10.95
N MET A 57 -3.25 23.83 -9.76
CA MET A 57 -3.25 22.42 -9.42
C MET A 57 -4.68 21.89 -9.26
N LEU A 58 -4.98 20.81 -9.97
CA LEU A 58 -6.22 20.06 -9.89
C LEU A 58 -6.01 18.81 -9.02
N SER A 59 -7.09 18.32 -8.41
CA SER A 59 -7.01 17.08 -7.62
C SER A 59 -6.61 15.86 -8.46
N SER A 60 -6.95 15.85 -9.75
CA SER A 60 -6.56 14.80 -10.69
C SER A 60 -5.06 14.77 -10.97
N ASP A 61 -4.36 15.89 -10.77
CA ASP A 61 -2.95 16.01 -11.14
C ASP A 61 -2.06 15.15 -10.24
N VAL A 62 -2.46 14.94 -8.98
CA VAL A 62 -1.78 14.00 -8.09
C VAL A 62 -1.82 12.59 -8.70
N HIS A 63 -3.01 12.11 -9.08
CA HIS A 63 -3.15 10.80 -9.70
C HIS A 63 -2.42 10.73 -11.05
N ALA A 64 -2.52 11.76 -11.89
CA ALA A 64 -1.82 11.81 -13.17
C ALA A 64 -0.29 11.77 -12.99
N THR A 65 0.22 12.40 -11.95
CA THR A 65 1.66 12.41 -11.64
C THR A 65 2.12 11.06 -11.08
N LEU A 66 1.33 10.43 -10.21
CA LEU A 66 1.58 9.06 -9.73
C LEU A 66 1.54 8.05 -10.88
N TYR A 67 0.58 8.19 -11.79
CA TYR A 67 0.51 7.39 -13.02
C TYR A 67 1.73 7.60 -13.90
N SER A 68 2.16 8.85 -14.10
CA SER A 68 3.35 9.17 -14.89
C SER A 68 4.62 8.57 -14.25
N ALA A 69 4.74 8.59 -12.92
CA ALA A 69 5.81 7.92 -12.21
C ALA A 69 5.74 6.38 -12.36
N ALA A 70 4.55 5.79 -12.32
CA ALA A 70 4.34 4.35 -12.55
C ALA A 70 4.76 3.91 -13.96
N ARG A 71 4.53 4.76 -14.97
CA ARG A 71 4.94 4.52 -16.36
C ARG A 71 6.47 4.43 -16.56
N VAL A 72 7.25 5.01 -15.64
CA VAL A 72 8.73 5.00 -15.70
C VAL A 72 9.33 3.74 -15.05
N LEU A 73 8.56 3.01 -14.24
CA LEU A 73 9.01 1.79 -13.59
C LEU A 73 9.09 0.59 -14.57
N PRO A 74 9.89 -0.45 -14.25
CA PRO A 74 9.88 -1.70 -15.01
C PRO A 74 8.48 -2.30 -15.11
N GLY A 75 8.00 -2.54 -16.34
CA GLY A 75 6.64 -3.00 -16.61
C GLY A 75 5.58 -1.87 -16.66
N GLY A 76 6.01 -0.61 -16.64
CA GLY A 76 5.14 0.56 -16.78
C GLY A 76 4.45 0.68 -18.13
N ASP A 77 4.89 -0.06 -19.16
CA ASP A 77 4.26 -0.07 -20.49
C ASP A 77 2.82 -0.60 -20.49
N ASP A 78 2.48 -1.44 -19.52
CA ASP A 78 1.11 -1.88 -19.28
C ASP A 78 0.32 -0.76 -18.57
N CYS A 79 -0.56 -0.09 -19.32
CA CYS A 79 -1.41 0.99 -18.81
C CYS A 79 -2.31 0.55 -17.65
N GLY A 80 -2.85 -0.67 -17.70
CA GLY A 80 -3.73 -1.20 -16.65
C GLY A 80 -2.95 -1.39 -15.36
N ARG A 81 -1.76 -1.98 -15.45
CA ARG A 81 -0.84 -2.11 -14.30
C ARG A 81 -0.40 -0.76 -13.75
N ALA A 82 -0.06 0.20 -14.62
CA ALA A 82 0.35 1.54 -14.20
C ALA A 82 -0.77 2.26 -13.42
N HIS A 83 -2.03 2.13 -13.84
CA HIS A 83 -3.18 2.65 -13.10
C HIS A 83 -3.34 2.01 -11.72
N LEU A 84 -3.25 0.67 -11.62
CA LEU A 84 -3.35 -0.01 -10.33
C LEU A 84 -2.26 0.42 -9.35
N VAL A 85 -1.03 0.58 -9.85
CA VAL A 85 0.11 1.05 -9.05
C VAL A 85 -0.09 2.51 -8.60
N ALA A 86 -0.61 3.37 -9.48
CA ALA A 86 -0.93 4.75 -9.15
C ALA A 86 -2.04 4.87 -8.10
N ASP A 87 -3.12 4.07 -8.22
CA ASP A 87 -4.18 3.99 -7.22
C ASP A 87 -3.61 3.58 -5.86
N GLN A 88 -2.79 2.52 -5.81
CA GLN A 88 -2.21 2.06 -4.56
C GLN A 88 -1.28 3.11 -3.91
N ALA A 89 -0.50 3.84 -4.70
CA ALA A 89 0.31 4.93 -4.17
C ALA A 89 -0.53 6.12 -3.68
N GLU A 90 -1.66 6.41 -4.33
CA GLU A 90 -2.62 7.41 -3.86
C GLU A 90 -3.24 6.99 -2.52
N GLU A 91 -3.51 5.69 -2.32
CA GLU A 91 -3.95 5.15 -1.03
C GLU A 91 -2.89 5.29 0.06
N MET A 92 -1.62 5.00 -0.26
CA MET A 92 -0.51 5.24 0.67
C MET A 92 -0.40 6.71 1.04
N PHE A 93 -0.54 7.62 0.07
CA PHE A 93 -0.49 9.06 0.34
C PHE A 93 -1.66 9.49 1.24
N ALA A 94 -2.87 9.02 0.98
CA ALA A 94 -4.02 9.27 1.85
C ALA A 94 -3.79 8.76 3.29
N ALA A 95 -3.22 7.56 3.43
CA ALA A 95 -2.89 6.99 4.74
C ALA A 95 -1.86 7.84 5.48
N TYR A 96 -0.84 8.35 4.79
CA TYR A 96 0.11 9.30 5.37
C TYR A 96 -0.59 10.59 5.85
N LEU A 97 -1.47 11.18 5.03
CA LEU A 97 -2.17 12.42 5.41
C LEU A 97 -3.01 12.24 6.68
N VAL A 98 -3.66 11.08 6.83
CA VAL A 98 -4.41 10.75 8.06
C VAL A 98 -3.46 10.58 9.24
N ALA A 99 -2.37 9.81 9.08
CA ALA A 99 -1.39 9.58 10.14
C ALA A 99 -0.69 10.88 10.59
N ALA A 100 -0.49 11.82 9.67
CA ALA A 100 0.09 13.14 9.94
C ALA A 100 -0.91 14.13 10.54
N GLY A 101 -2.21 13.79 10.64
CA GLY A 101 -3.26 14.69 11.11
C GLY A 101 -3.62 15.80 10.12
N GLU A 102 -3.13 15.71 8.89
CA GLU A 102 -3.36 16.68 7.80
C GLU A 102 -4.79 16.60 7.24
N THR A 103 -5.44 15.45 7.43
CA THR A 103 -6.84 15.23 7.05
C THR A 103 -7.54 14.32 8.05
N GLY A 104 -8.85 14.53 8.22
CA GLY A 104 -9.69 13.65 9.03
C GLY A 104 -9.99 12.32 8.33
N PRO A 105 -10.61 11.36 9.03
CA PRO A 105 -11.06 10.11 8.41
C PRO A 105 -12.06 10.40 7.27
N ALA A 106 -11.68 10.05 6.05
CA ALA A 106 -12.51 10.21 4.86
C ALA A 106 -13.17 8.88 4.46
N ARG A 107 -14.28 8.98 3.72
CA ARG A 107 -14.98 7.80 3.17
C ARG A 107 -14.17 7.04 2.10
N SER A 108 -13.17 7.69 1.50
CA SER A 108 -12.26 7.05 0.55
C SER A 108 -10.92 7.81 0.45
N PRO A 109 -9.82 7.12 0.07
CA PRO A 109 -8.51 7.73 -0.14
C PRO A 109 -8.53 8.92 -1.11
N ARG A 110 -9.16 8.76 -2.27
CA ARG A 110 -9.31 9.84 -3.26
C ARG A 110 -10.00 11.08 -2.69
N ARG A 111 -10.96 10.93 -1.78
CA ARG A 111 -11.63 12.07 -1.13
C ARG A 111 -10.72 12.75 -0.11
N ALA A 112 -9.93 12.00 0.65
CA ALA A 112 -8.93 12.56 1.57
C ALA A 112 -7.89 13.39 0.80
N VAL A 113 -7.30 12.82 -0.25
CA VAL A 113 -6.32 13.49 -1.10
C VAL A 113 -6.93 14.71 -1.77
N ARG A 114 -8.11 14.58 -2.41
CA ARG A 114 -8.79 15.72 -3.03
C ARG A 114 -9.07 16.85 -2.04
N GLY A 115 -9.57 16.51 -0.85
CA GLY A 115 -9.87 17.50 0.19
C GLY A 115 -8.63 18.25 0.63
N TRP A 116 -7.51 17.54 0.81
CA TRP A 116 -6.23 18.13 1.22
C TRP A 116 -5.56 18.95 0.11
N VAL A 117 -5.60 18.48 -1.15
CA VAL A 117 -5.02 19.18 -2.30
C VAL A 117 -5.78 20.46 -2.64
N THR A 118 -7.08 20.53 -2.33
CA THR A 118 -7.89 21.71 -2.66
C THR A 118 -7.39 22.94 -1.90
N GLY A 119 -6.75 23.87 -2.63
CA GLY A 119 -6.15 25.08 -2.05
C GLY A 119 -4.70 24.93 -1.60
N ALA A 120 -4.10 23.74 -1.72
CA ALA A 120 -2.68 23.54 -1.47
C ALA A 120 -1.85 24.02 -2.67
N PRO A 121 -0.78 24.81 -2.46
CA PRO A 121 0.15 25.14 -3.53
C PRO A 121 0.96 23.90 -3.95
N MET A 122 1.42 23.86 -5.21
CA MET A 122 2.15 22.73 -5.78
C MET A 122 3.35 22.28 -4.91
N TRP A 123 4.12 23.24 -4.39
CA TRP A 123 5.27 22.93 -3.53
C TRP A 123 4.87 22.20 -2.24
N ALA A 124 3.68 22.48 -1.69
CA ALA A 124 3.17 21.79 -0.51
C ALA A 124 2.78 20.36 -0.85
N VAL A 125 2.16 20.14 -2.02
CA VAL A 125 1.83 18.77 -2.49
C VAL A 125 3.08 17.96 -2.78
N ALA A 126 4.08 18.53 -3.48
CA ALA A 126 5.38 17.90 -3.65
C ALA A 126 6.06 17.59 -2.30
N GLY A 127 5.98 18.52 -1.34
CA GLY A 127 6.47 18.32 0.02
C GLY A 127 5.78 17.14 0.73
N GLY A 128 4.46 17.07 0.63
CA GLY A 128 3.63 15.99 1.19
C GLY A 128 3.98 14.62 0.60
N LEU A 129 4.12 14.53 -0.73
CA LEU A 129 4.53 13.31 -1.41
C LEU A 129 5.92 12.83 -0.94
N ARG A 130 6.91 13.73 -0.82
CA ARG A 130 8.23 13.37 -0.28
C ARG A 130 8.18 12.97 1.20
N ALA A 131 7.32 13.61 1.99
CA ALA A 131 7.15 13.26 3.39
C ALA A 131 6.51 11.87 3.56
N ALA A 132 5.50 11.55 2.76
CA ALA A 132 4.90 10.22 2.69
C ALA A 132 5.93 9.16 2.27
N ALA A 133 6.73 9.43 1.23
CA ALA A 133 7.82 8.54 0.83
C ALA A 133 8.77 8.23 2.01
N ARG A 134 9.21 9.26 2.75
CA ARG A 134 10.06 9.08 3.94
C ARG A 134 9.38 8.31 5.07
N TYR A 135 8.08 8.54 5.28
CA TYR A 135 7.29 7.83 6.29
C TYR A 135 7.30 6.32 6.05
N PHE A 136 7.06 5.90 4.81
CA PHE A 136 7.01 4.47 4.44
C PHE A 136 8.39 3.83 4.20
N CYS A 137 9.43 4.63 3.92
CA CYS A 137 10.81 4.13 3.84
C CYS A 137 11.47 3.94 5.21
N ARG A 138 10.89 4.41 6.31
CA ARG A 138 11.52 4.33 7.64
C ARG A 138 11.36 2.92 8.22
N PRO A 139 12.46 2.20 8.52
CA PRO A 139 12.37 0.91 9.19
C PRO A 139 11.67 1.08 10.55
N GLY A 140 10.58 0.34 10.79
CA GLY A 140 9.88 0.32 12.09
C GLY A 140 8.65 1.23 12.23
N ALA A 141 8.18 1.90 11.18
CA ALA A 141 6.97 2.75 11.22
C ALA A 141 5.63 1.98 11.35
N HIS A 142 5.66 0.66 11.57
CA HIS A 142 4.48 -0.19 11.75
C HIS A 142 4.00 -0.32 13.21
N GLN A 143 4.45 0.55 14.13
CA GLN A 143 3.76 0.69 15.40
C GLN A 143 2.72 1.81 15.30
N PRO A 144 1.41 1.53 15.46
CA PRO A 144 0.45 2.59 15.67
C PRO A 144 0.84 3.36 16.93
N LEU A 145 0.81 4.69 16.85
CA LEU A 145 0.88 5.57 18.01
C LEU A 145 -0.30 5.30 18.96
#